data_AF-A0A7W0PG36-F1
#
_entry.id   AF-A0A7W0PG36-F1
#
_cell.length_a   1.000
_cell.length_b   1.000
_cell.length_c   1.000
_cell.angle_alpha   90.00
_cell.angle_beta   90.00
_cell.angle_gamma   90.00
#
_symmetry.space_group_name_H-M   'P 1'
#
loop_
_entity.id
_entity.type
_entity.pdbx_description
1 polymer ?
#
loop_
_entity_poly.entity_id
_entity_poly.type
_entity_poly.pdbx_seq_one_letter_code
_entity_poly.pdbx_strand_id
1 'polypeptide(L)'
;LAYRSNDLAVQALKNGQIDGIVVDLPTAFFVTAVQVEDGVIVGQFPNRGGRERFGMVFEQGNSLRRCVNRALNRLWANGTIKQLQTRWLSRAAGAPVIR
;
A
#
# COMPACT_ATOMS: atom_id res chain seq x y z
N LEU A 1 -4.41 -20.80 -0.79
CA LEU A 1 -4.69 -20.35 -2.18
C LEU A 1 -3.89 -19.09 -2.44
N ALA A 2 -3.24 -18.96 -3.59
CA ALA A 2 -2.56 -17.73 -3.99
C ALA A 2 -3.03 -17.35 -5.39
N TYR A 3 -3.54 -16.12 -5.54
CA TYR A 3 -3.97 -15.59 -6.83
C TYR A 3 -2.80 -14.93 -7.54
N ARG A 4 -2.82 -14.93 -8.88
CA ARG A 4 -1.74 -14.36 -9.69
C ARG A 4 -1.79 -12.82 -9.79
N SER A 5 -2.90 -12.21 -9.39
CA SER A 5 -3.07 -10.75 -9.36
C SER A 5 -4.07 -10.34 -8.28
N ASN A 6 -4.00 -9.07 -7.87
CA ASN A 6 -4.98 -8.49 -6.96
C ASN A 6 -6.39 -8.49 -7.57
N ASP A 7 -6.53 -8.25 -8.89
CA ASP A 7 -7.83 -8.24 -9.56
C ASP A 7 -8.55 -9.59 -9.46
N LEU A 8 -7.81 -10.70 -9.66
CA LEU A 8 -8.37 -12.05 -9.52
C LEU A 8 -8.73 -12.37 -8.07
N ALA A 9 -7.91 -11.95 -7.11
CA ALA A 9 -8.20 -12.12 -5.69
C ALA A 9 -9.45 -11.32 -5.26
N VAL A 10 -9.57 -10.08 -5.73
CA VAL A 10 -10.71 -9.20 -5.48
C VAL A 10 -11.98 -9.76 -6.12
N GLN A 11 -11.90 -10.29 -7.35
CA GLN A 11 -13.05 -10.93 -7.99
C GLN A 11 -13.50 -12.18 -7.22
N ALA A 12 -12.57 -13.02 -6.76
CA ALA A 12 -12.90 -14.18 -5.95
C ALA A 12 -13.56 -13.79 -4.63
N LEU A 13 -13.09 -12.72 -3.99
CA LEU A 13 -13.69 -12.16 -2.78
C LEU A 13 -15.13 -11.68 -3.03
N LYS A 14 -15.36 -10.91 -4.11
CA LYS A 14 -16.71 -10.46 -4.51
C LYS A 14 -17.67 -11.61 -4.80
N ASN A 15 -17.15 -12.69 -5.38
CA ASN A 15 -17.92 -13.88 -5.72
C ASN A 15 -18.14 -14.82 -4.52
N GLY A 16 -17.64 -14.48 -3.32
CA GLY A 16 -17.75 -15.32 -2.12
C GLY A 16 -16.96 -16.62 -2.19
N GLN A 17 -15.95 -16.71 -3.08
CA GLN A 17 -15.10 -17.90 -3.20
C GLN A 17 -14.04 -17.96 -2.09
N ILE A 18 -13.75 -16.82 -1.47
CA ILE A 18 -12.85 -16.64 -0.33
C ILE A 18 -13.43 -15.58 0.60
N ASP A 19 -13.11 -15.68 1.89
CA ASP A 19 -13.62 -14.76 2.91
C ASP A 19 -12.71 -13.54 3.13
N GLY A 20 -11.50 -13.53 2.56
CA GLY A 20 -10.55 -12.43 2.74
C GLY A 20 -9.29 -12.56 1.89
N ILE A 21 -8.57 -11.45 1.79
CA ILE A 21 -7.29 -11.32 1.10
C ILE A 21 -6.27 -10.61 1.98
N VAL A 22 -4.99 -10.95 1.81
CA VAL A 22 -3.87 -10.26 2.47
C VAL A 22 -3.11 -9.48 1.41
N VAL A 23 -3.03 -8.16 1.57
CA VAL A 23 -2.40 -7.22 0.64
C VAL A 23 -1.65 -6.14 1.42
N ASP A 24 -0.82 -5.35 0.73
CA ASP A 24 -0.22 -4.16 1.33
C ASP A 24 -1.29 -3.15 1.76
N LEU A 25 -0.96 -2.33 2.76
CA LEU A 25 -1.92 -1.42 3.40
C LEU A 25 -2.52 -0.38 2.41
N PRO A 26 -1.73 0.29 1.54
CA PRO A 26 -2.30 1.16 0.50
C PRO A 26 -3.26 0.44 -0.44
N THR A 27 -2.94 -0.78 -0.86
CA THR A 27 -3.83 -1.61 -1.69
C THR A 27 -5.11 -1.95 -0.96
N ALA A 28 -5.04 -2.32 0.32
CA ALA A 28 -6.22 -2.59 1.14
C ALA A 28 -7.18 -1.38 1.16
N PHE A 29 -6.65 -0.16 1.27
CA PHE A 29 -7.47 1.06 1.22
C PHE A 29 -8.24 1.21 -0.07
N PHE A 30 -7.59 0.95 -1.21
CA PHE A 30 -8.23 1.05 -2.51
C PHE A 30 -9.28 -0.06 -2.70
N VAL A 31 -8.96 -1.28 -2.27
CA VAL A 31 -9.91 -2.41 -2.34
C VAL A 31 -11.19 -2.07 -1.59
N THR A 32 -11.10 -1.60 -0.34
CA THR A 32 -12.29 -1.31 0.48
C THR A 32 -13.02 -0.03 0.08
N ALA A 33 -12.31 0.98 -0.43
CA ALA A 33 -12.93 2.27 -0.77
C ALA A 33 -13.54 2.30 -2.18
N VAL A 34 -13.08 1.44 -3.09
CA VAL A 34 -13.42 1.54 -4.53
C VAL A 34 -13.82 0.20 -5.13
N GLN A 35 -13.16 -0.91 -4.77
CA GLN A 35 -13.36 -2.16 -5.49
C GLN A 35 -14.46 -3.01 -4.86
N VAL A 36 -14.47 -3.19 -3.55
CA VAL A 36 -15.38 -4.10 -2.83
C VAL A 36 -16.33 -3.27 -1.97
N GLU A 37 -17.60 -3.26 -2.37
CA GLU A 37 -18.68 -2.65 -1.59
C GLU A 37 -18.74 -3.31 -0.20
N ASP A 38 -18.90 -2.49 0.84
CA ASP A 38 -18.88 -2.90 2.25
C ASP A 38 -17.62 -3.65 2.72
N GLY A 39 -16.53 -3.60 1.93
CA GLY A 39 -15.26 -4.21 2.30
C GLY A 39 -14.65 -3.56 3.53
N VAL A 40 -14.15 -4.38 4.46
CA VAL A 40 -13.53 -3.92 5.71
C VAL A 40 -12.10 -4.43 5.88
N ILE A 41 -11.22 -3.60 6.43
CA ILE A 41 -9.89 -4.01 6.86
C ILE A 41 -10.00 -4.52 8.30
N VAL A 42 -10.01 -5.83 8.46
CA VAL A 42 -10.23 -6.49 9.77
C VAL A 42 -9.01 -6.48 10.68
N GLY A 43 -7.82 -6.20 10.15
CA GLY A 43 -6.62 -6.00 10.95
C GLY A 43 -5.36 -5.81 10.11
N GLN A 44 -4.27 -5.50 10.81
CA GLN A 44 -2.96 -5.28 10.23
C GLN A 44 -1.90 -6.08 10.98
N PHE A 45 -0.89 -6.58 10.26
CA PHE A 45 0.24 -7.24 10.90
C PHE A 45 1.12 -6.22 11.62
N PRO A 46 1.69 -6.60 12.78
CA PRO A 46 2.63 -5.73 13.48
C PRO A 46 3.88 -5.56 12.63
N ASN A 47 4.40 -4.34 12.61
CA ASN A 47 5.65 -4.01 11.93
C ASN A 47 6.84 -4.61 12.73
N ARG A 48 7.07 -5.93 12.61
CA ARG A 48 8.10 -6.69 13.36
C ARG A 48 9.46 -6.75 12.65
N GLY A 49 9.60 -6.09 11.51
CA GLY A 49 10.86 -5.91 10.76
C GLY A 49 10.98 -4.47 10.30
N GLY A 50 12.17 -4.03 9.84
CA GLY A 50 12.41 -2.66 9.40
C GLY A 50 11.26 -2.15 8.52
N ARG A 51 10.70 -0.99 8.91
CA ARG A 51 9.52 -0.36 8.28
C ARG A 51 9.60 -0.48 6.76
N GLU A 52 8.64 -1.17 6.14
CA GLU A 52 8.54 -1.31 4.69
C GLU A 52 8.62 0.08 4.03
N ARG A 53 9.45 0.18 2.98
CA ARG A 53 9.63 1.42 2.22
C ARG A 53 9.40 1.13 0.74
N PHE A 54 8.58 1.97 0.11
CA PHE A 54 8.59 2.09 -1.34
C PHE A 54 9.81 2.88 -1.80
N GLY A 55 10.34 2.51 -2.97
CA GLY A 55 11.50 3.16 -3.58
C GLY A 55 11.38 3.19 -5.09
N MET A 56 12.15 4.09 -5.70
CA MET A 56 12.30 4.13 -7.16
C MET A 56 13.35 3.11 -7.57
N VAL A 57 12.99 2.21 -8.49
CA VAL A 57 13.88 1.15 -8.98
C VAL A 57 14.67 1.66 -10.18
N PHE A 58 15.97 1.34 -10.22
CA PHE A 58 16.87 1.68 -11.32
C PHE A 58 17.74 0.48 -11.68
N GLU A 59 18.16 0.41 -12.93
CA GLU A 59 19.27 -0.45 -13.33
C GLU A 59 20.54 -0.11 -12.52
N GLN A 60 21.32 -1.13 -12.20
CA GLN A 60 22.58 -0.95 -11.50
C GLN A 60 23.53 -0.05 -12.30
N GLY A 61 24.06 0.98 -11.65
CA GLY A 61 24.95 1.96 -12.30
C GLY A 61 24.24 3.13 -12.98
N ASN A 62 22.90 3.17 -13.02
CA ASN A 62 22.17 4.28 -13.65
C ASN A 62 22.52 5.64 -13.02
N SER A 63 22.97 6.58 -13.86
CA SER A 63 23.46 7.90 -13.45
C SER A 63 22.37 8.79 -12.83
N LEU A 64 21.09 8.54 -13.14
CA LEU A 64 19.95 9.29 -12.62
C LEU A 64 19.65 9.01 -11.15
N ARG A 65 20.11 7.88 -10.60
CA ARG A 65 19.84 7.49 -9.20
C ARG A 65 20.14 8.61 -8.20
N ARG A 66 21.27 9.32 -8.39
CA ARG A 66 21.66 10.45 -7.52
C ARG A 66 20.72 11.64 -7.67
N CYS A 67 20.30 11.96 -8.89
CA CYS A 67 19.38 13.06 -9.17
C CYS A 67 18.00 12.79 -8.55
N VAL A 68 17.47 11.58 -8.72
CA VAL A 68 16.16 11.20 -8.18
C VAL A 68 16.17 11.18 -6.65
N ASN A 69 17.22 10.65 -6.01
CA ASN A 69 17.34 10.70 -4.56
C ASN A 69 17.36 12.16 -4.03
N ARG A 70 18.06 13.08 -4.72
CA ARG A 70 18.01 14.51 -4.34
C ARG A 70 16.61 15.10 -4.48
N ALA A 71 15.89 14.77 -5.54
CA ALA A 71 14.52 15.23 -5.73
C ALA A 71 13.59 14.68 -4.64
N LEU A 72 13.63 13.38 -4.36
CA LEU A 72 12.86 12.75 -3.29
C LEU A 72 13.15 13.38 -1.92
N ASN A 73 14.43 13.62 -1.60
CA ASN A 73 14.81 14.28 -0.34
C ASN A 73 14.20 15.68 -0.22
N ARG A 74 14.16 16.46 -1.31
CA ARG A 74 13.50 17.78 -1.32
C ARG A 74 12.00 17.66 -1.10
N LEU A 75 11.33 16.69 -1.74
CA LEU A 75 9.89 16.44 -1.59
C LEU A 75 9.50 15.96 -0.19
N TRP A 76 10.40 15.27 0.50
CA TRP A 76 10.23 14.92 1.91
C TRP A 76 10.44 16.14 2.81
N ALA A 77 11.55 16.87 2.61
CA ALA A 77 11.91 18.01 3.45
C ALA A 77 10.89 19.15 3.37
N ASN A 78 10.32 19.41 2.20
CA ASN A 78 9.31 20.45 2.01
C ASN A 78 7.87 19.98 2.31
N GLY A 79 7.68 18.73 2.75
CA GLY A 79 6.38 18.19 3.14
C GLY A 79 5.46 17.75 1.99
N THR A 80 5.87 17.84 0.72
CA THR A 80 5.02 17.43 -0.42
C THR A 80 4.59 15.96 -0.31
N ILE A 81 5.50 15.04 0.06
CA ILE A 81 5.12 13.62 0.22
C ILE A 81 4.09 13.44 1.34
N LYS A 82 4.22 14.15 2.46
CA LYS A 82 3.26 14.08 3.57
C LYS A 82 1.86 14.57 3.13
N GLN A 83 1.80 15.63 2.33
CA GLN A 83 0.54 16.13 1.76
C GLN A 83 -0.10 15.10 0.83
N LEU A 84 0.67 14.45 -0.04
CA LEU A 84 0.18 13.37 -0.90
C LEU A 84 -0.34 12.18 -0.08
N GLN A 85 0.40 11.75 0.93
CA GLN A 85 -0.04 10.69 1.84
C GLN A 85 -1.35 11.06 2.54
N THR A 86 -1.48 12.31 3.00
CA THR A 86 -2.72 12.77 3.63
C THR A 86 -3.88 12.80 2.64
N ARG A 87 -3.65 13.23 1.40
CA ARG A 87 -4.70 13.30 0.37
C ARG A 87 -5.21 11.92 -0.04
N TRP A 88 -4.32 10.95 -0.18
CA TRP A 88 -4.63 9.66 -0.82
C TRP A 88 -4.73 8.48 0.17
N LEU A 89 -4.12 8.57 1.36
CA LEU A 89 -3.97 7.46 2.30
C LEU A 89 -4.53 7.75 3.72
N SER A 90 -5.18 8.89 3.97
CA SER A 90 -5.67 9.27 5.30
C SER A 90 -6.92 8.51 5.79
N ARG A 91 -7.56 7.71 4.93
CA ARG A 91 -8.93 7.23 5.15
C ARG A 91 -9.07 5.98 6.02
N ALA A 92 -8.00 5.24 6.32
CA ALA A 92 -8.14 4.01 7.10
C ALA A 92 -6.96 3.81 8.08
N ALA A 93 -7.14 4.34 9.28
CA ALA A 93 -6.25 4.10 10.42
C ALA A 93 -6.97 3.39 11.59
N GLY A 94 -8.09 2.72 11.32
CA GLY A 94 -8.92 2.10 12.37
C GLY A 94 -8.73 0.60 12.57
N ALA A 95 -8.03 -0.10 11.66
CA ALA A 95 -7.88 -1.55 11.74
C ALA A 95 -6.94 -1.96 12.89
N PRO A 96 -7.33 -2.93 13.74
CA PRO A 96 -6.51 -3.35 14.88
C PRO A 96 -5.22 -4.02 14.42
N VAL A 97 -4.11 -3.77 15.14
CA VAL A 97 -2.89 -4.56 14.97
C VAL A 97 -3.14 -5.94 15.58
N ILE A 98 -3.08 -6.98 14.76
CA ILE A 98 -3.30 -8.37 15.20
C ILE A 98 -2.05 -8.85 15.96
N ARG A 99 -2.22 -9.61 17.04
CA ARG A 99 -1.12 -10.12 17.88
C ARG A 99 -0.69 -11.53 17.53
#